data_AF-A0A521C864-F1
#
_entry.id   AF-A0A521C864-F1
#
_cell.length_a   1.000
_cell.length_b   1.000
_cell.length_c   1.000
_cell.angle_alpha   90.00
_cell.angle_beta   90.00
_cell.angle_gamma   90.00
#
_symmetry.space_group_name_H-M   'P 1'
#
loop_
_entity.id
_entity.type
_entity.pdbx_description
1 polymer ?
#
loop_
_entity_poly.entity_id
_entity_poly.type
_entity_poly.pdbx_seq_one_letter_code
_entity_poly.pdbx_strand_id
1 'polypeptide(L)'
;MNTKFKTISLLFLLVITLVSCDNSDGDDIKITPPTSATFKSISEKGVKGNTQKFTATAGTGTITITSAKGVKLNINGNCLTKNGNAVTGQIDIEYIELFDKGNMLITNKPTMGITADGKKNLLISGGEFFIKATQGGVELQTSCSMSMIVPTTLTDGLDNAMTLWTGVVDDAGELAWREAKAGADGANGKGGVQGEGNNYYVTFGNFGWTNVDRFYSDPRPKTTILADAPDGYDNNNSAIYLSYDGEGNNALAKLDTYTAAGLFSEHYGQIPIGLKCHVIFVTEDNGQWRYAIKAVTVAANDIYTFTLAETIVGTEAQLVAAINAIQ
;
A
#
# COMPACT_ATOMS: atom_id res chain seq x y z
N MET A 1 -17.55 73.20 15.33
CA MET A 1 -18.58 72.63 16.21
C MET A 1 -19.89 72.57 15.43
N ASN A 2 -20.65 71.48 15.56
CA ASN A 2 -21.98 71.20 14.99
C ASN A 2 -22.06 70.54 13.59
N THR A 3 -22.06 69.20 13.66
CA THR A 3 -23.02 68.26 13.05
C THR A 3 -23.90 68.71 11.88
N LYS A 4 -23.99 67.85 10.85
CA LYS A 4 -25.25 67.40 10.25
C LYS A 4 -25.06 66.16 9.35
N PHE A 5 -25.62 65.06 9.81
CA PHE A 5 -26.00 63.87 9.04
C PHE A 5 -26.94 64.26 7.88
N LYS A 6 -26.87 63.55 6.73
CA LYS A 6 -28.06 62.96 6.09
C LYS A 6 -27.73 62.03 4.90
N THR A 7 -28.20 60.79 5.08
CA THR A 7 -28.79 59.86 4.09
C THR A 7 -27.92 59.24 2.99
N ILE A 8 -27.29 58.11 3.33
CA ILE A 8 -27.00 57.03 2.38
C ILE A 8 -28.22 56.09 2.37
N SER A 9 -28.92 56.05 1.24
CA SER A 9 -29.99 55.08 0.98
C SER A 9 -29.39 53.67 0.94
N LEU A 10 -29.72 52.86 1.94
CA LEU A 10 -29.38 51.45 2.00
C LEU A 10 -30.46 50.67 1.24
N LEU A 11 -30.17 50.26 0.00
CA LEU A 11 -31.03 49.39 -0.79
C LEU A 11 -30.85 47.96 -0.26
N PHE A 12 -31.69 47.55 0.69
CA PHE A 12 -31.78 46.15 1.14
C PHE A 12 -32.53 45.36 0.07
N LEU A 13 -31.79 44.66 -0.80
CA LEU A 13 -32.37 43.67 -1.70
C LEU A 13 -32.58 42.37 -0.89
N LEU A 14 -33.80 42.18 -0.39
CA LEU A 14 -34.23 40.95 0.27
C LEU A 14 -34.37 39.85 -0.78
N VAL A 15 -33.35 39.00 -0.93
CA VAL A 15 -33.44 37.77 -1.70
C VAL A 15 -34.17 36.74 -0.85
N ILE A 16 -35.47 36.56 -1.09
CA ILE A 16 -36.23 35.44 -0.53
C ILE A 16 -35.87 34.21 -1.37
N THR A 17 -34.91 33.40 -0.90
CA THR A 17 -34.75 32.04 -1.42
C THR A 17 -35.91 31.22 -0.91
N LEU A 18 -36.82 30.86 -1.81
CA LEU A 18 -37.80 29.80 -1.57
C LEU A 18 -37.05 28.49 -1.42
N VAL A 19 -36.75 28.10 -0.17
CA VAL A 19 -36.42 26.73 0.16
C VAL A 19 -37.73 25.95 0.07
N SER A 20 -37.94 25.29 -1.06
CA SER A 20 -38.93 24.22 -1.16
C SER A 20 -38.39 23.05 -0.35
N CYS A 21 -38.78 22.98 0.93
CA CYS A 21 -38.75 21.72 1.65
C CYS A 21 -39.82 20.83 1.03
N ASP A 22 -39.40 19.94 0.13
CA ASP A 22 -40.20 18.77 -0.17
C ASP A 22 -40.08 17.83 1.03
N ASN A 23 -41.19 17.64 1.75
CA ASN A 23 -41.30 16.62 2.79
C ASN A 23 -41.64 15.29 2.09
N SER A 24 -40.76 14.84 1.20
CA SER A 24 -40.77 13.47 0.73
C SER A 24 -39.92 12.65 1.69
N ASP A 25 -40.57 11.66 2.28
CA ASP A 25 -40.05 10.68 3.23
C ASP A 25 -38.60 10.27 2.93
N GLY A 26 -37.81 10.10 4.00
CA GLY A 26 -36.39 9.79 3.92
C GLY A 26 -36.10 8.60 3.03
N ASP A 27 -35.70 8.89 1.79
CA ASP A 27 -34.94 7.95 0.98
C ASP A 27 -33.62 7.73 1.72
N ASP A 28 -33.51 6.58 2.37
CA ASP A 28 -32.20 6.00 2.68
C ASP A 28 -31.37 6.12 1.40
N ILE A 29 -30.29 6.91 1.44
CA ILE A 29 -29.35 7.00 0.34
C ILE A 29 -28.82 5.59 0.12
N LYS A 30 -29.38 4.87 -0.85
CA LYS A 30 -28.92 3.54 -1.23
C LYS A 30 -27.61 3.71 -1.97
N ILE A 31 -26.52 3.66 -1.22
CA ILE A 31 -25.17 3.66 -1.77
C ILE A 31 -25.01 2.34 -2.51
N THR A 32 -24.80 2.42 -3.82
CA THR A 32 -24.57 1.25 -4.65
C THR A 32 -23.08 0.90 -4.59
N PRO A 33 -22.71 -0.33 -4.22
CA PRO A 33 -21.32 -0.77 -4.22
C PRO A 33 -20.66 -0.58 -5.59
N PRO A 34 -19.35 -0.26 -5.64
CA PRO A 34 -18.66 -0.07 -6.91
C PRO A 34 -18.53 -1.40 -7.66
N THR A 35 -18.28 -1.31 -8.97
CA THR A 35 -17.88 -2.49 -9.73
C THR A 35 -16.45 -2.88 -9.38
N SER A 36 -16.09 -4.15 -9.59
CA SER A 36 -14.71 -4.61 -9.40
C SER A 36 -13.69 -3.82 -10.21
N ALA A 37 -14.03 -3.43 -11.44
CA ALA A 37 -13.18 -2.60 -12.28
C ALA A 37 -12.96 -1.19 -11.68
N THR A 38 -14.00 -0.61 -11.06
CA THR A 38 -13.91 0.72 -10.44
C THR A 38 -13.04 0.66 -9.19
N PHE A 39 -13.23 -0.36 -8.34
CA PHE A 39 -12.40 -0.57 -7.17
C PHE A 39 -10.92 -0.85 -7.54
N LYS A 40 -10.67 -1.65 -8.57
CA LYS A 40 -9.31 -1.85 -9.10
C LYS A 40 -8.69 -0.55 -9.61
N SER A 41 -9.48 0.30 -10.29
CA SER A 41 -9.01 1.55 -10.88
C SER A 41 -8.54 2.56 -9.82
N ILE A 42 -9.19 2.63 -8.65
CA ILE A 42 -8.74 3.55 -7.60
C ILE A 42 -7.40 3.12 -7.00
N SER A 43 -7.12 1.82 -6.88
CA SER A 43 -5.78 1.33 -6.50
C SER A 43 -4.72 1.57 -7.58
N GLU A 44 -5.08 1.41 -8.86
CA GLU A 44 -4.19 1.74 -9.98
C GLU A 44 -3.84 3.24 -10.03
N LYS A 45 -4.77 4.11 -9.62
CA LYS A 45 -4.51 5.53 -9.43
C LYS A 45 -3.48 5.76 -8.32
N GLY A 46 -3.57 5.05 -7.21
CA GLY A 46 -2.56 5.10 -6.13
C GLY A 46 -1.18 4.64 -6.60
N VAL A 47 -1.11 3.56 -7.40
CA VAL A 47 0.15 3.08 -8.02
C VAL A 47 0.75 4.15 -8.93
N LYS A 48 -0.08 4.76 -9.80
CA LYS A 48 0.35 5.84 -10.69
C LYS A 48 0.83 7.07 -9.91
N GLY A 49 0.14 7.43 -8.83
CA GLY A 49 0.50 8.54 -7.95
C GLY A 49 1.85 8.34 -7.25
N ASN A 50 2.21 7.09 -6.95
CA ASN A 50 3.49 6.72 -6.34
C ASN A 50 4.61 6.40 -7.35
N THR A 51 4.32 6.45 -8.66
CA THR A 51 5.31 6.13 -9.71
C THR A 51 6.18 7.34 -10.05
N GLN A 52 7.48 7.20 -9.82
CA GLN A 52 8.52 8.11 -10.30
C GLN A 52 9.01 7.66 -11.68
N LYS A 53 9.32 8.62 -12.55
CA LYS A 53 9.78 8.37 -13.92
C LYS A 53 11.15 9.00 -14.15
N PHE A 54 12.06 8.23 -14.71
CA PHE A 54 13.40 8.64 -15.07
C PHE A 54 13.70 8.26 -16.52
N THR A 55 14.60 9.02 -17.14
CA THR A 55 15.18 8.66 -18.44
C THR A 55 16.67 8.45 -18.27
N ALA A 56 17.22 7.41 -18.91
CA ALA A 56 18.65 7.13 -18.87
C ALA A 56 19.15 6.68 -20.26
N THR A 57 20.47 6.55 -20.41
CA THR A 57 21.09 5.99 -21.62
C THR A 57 21.68 4.62 -21.29
N ALA A 58 21.22 3.58 -21.99
CA ALA A 58 21.79 2.24 -21.91
C ALA A 58 23.07 2.12 -22.74
N GLY A 59 23.94 1.18 -22.39
CA GLY A 59 25.22 0.93 -23.08
C GLY A 59 26.37 1.88 -22.71
N THR A 60 26.21 2.73 -21.68
CA THR A 60 27.24 3.69 -21.24
C THR A 60 27.77 3.42 -19.82
N GLY A 61 27.65 2.18 -19.34
CA GLY A 61 28.07 1.79 -17.98
C GLY A 61 26.96 1.89 -16.94
N THR A 62 27.31 2.22 -15.70
CA THR A 62 26.37 2.29 -14.56
C THR A 62 25.46 3.51 -14.67
N ILE A 63 24.17 3.26 -14.56
CA ILE A 63 23.10 4.25 -14.41
C ILE A 63 22.80 4.36 -12.91
N THR A 64 22.86 5.57 -12.36
CA THR A 64 22.48 5.85 -10.97
C THR A 64 21.26 6.77 -10.94
N ILE A 65 20.20 6.33 -10.27
CA ILE A 65 18.99 7.10 -10.00
C ILE A 65 18.95 7.41 -8.52
N THR A 66 18.53 8.63 -8.16
CA THR A 66 18.16 8.99 -6.78
C THR A 66 16.67 9.29 -6.76
N SER A 67 15.93 8.57 -5.92
CA SER A 67 14.49 8.75 -5.75
C SER A 67 14.16 10.03 -4.97
N ALA A 68 12.89 10.42 -4.98
CA ALA A 68 12.39 11.55 -4.21
C ALA A 68 12.63 11.40 -2.69
N LYS A 69 12.60 10.17 -2.15
CA LYS A 69 12.90 9.90 -0.73
C LYS A 69 14.38 9.63 -0.45
N GLY A 70 15.25 9.73 -1.46
CA GLY A 70 16.71 9.64 -1.31
C GLY A 70 17.29 8.23 -1.44
N VAL A 71 16.50 7.25 -1.86
CA VAL A 71 17.01 5.91 -2.23
C VAL A 71 17.85 6.02 -3.48
N LYS A 72 19.02 5.40 -3.48
CA LYS A 72 19.92 5.38 -4.65
C LYS A 72 19.87 4.01 -5.31
N LEU A 73 19.41 3.95 -6.55
CA LEU A 73 19.35 2.75 -7.37
C LEU A 73 20.46 2.77 -8.43
N ASN A 74 21.24 1.69 -8.52
CA ASN A 74 22.28 1.50 -9.52
C ASN A 74 21.92 0.32 -10.43
N ILE A 75 21.93 0.57 -11.73
CA ILE A 75 21.66 -0.40 -12.79
C ILE A 75 22.85 -0.39 -13.75
N ASN A 76 23.39 -1.56 -14.10
CA ASN A 76 24.40 -1.62 -15.15
C ASN A 76 23.72 -1.54 -16.54
N GLY A 77 23.78 -0.37 -17.17
CA GLY A 77 23.17 -0.11 -18.47
C GLY A 77 23.75 -0.97 -19.61
N ASN A 78 24.94 -1.56 -19.44
CA ASN A 78 25.54 -2.47 -20.42
C ASN A 78 24.94 -3.89 -20.38
N CYS A 79 24.24 -4.24 -19.29
CA CYS A 79 23.63 -5.55 -19.11
C CYS A 79 22.15 -5.58 -19.49
N LEU A 80 21.62 -4.46 -19.99
CA LEU A 80 20.23 -4.36 -20.40
C LEU A 80 20.01 -5.02 -21.75
N THR A 81 18.97 -5.84 -21.80
CA THR A 81 18.57 -6.56 -23.01
C THR A 81 17.11 -6.30 -23.33
N LYS A 82 16.79 -6.33 -24.62
CA LYS A 82 15.44 -6.27 -25.17
C LYS A 82 15.25 -7.53 -26.01
N ASN A 83 14.44 -8.46 -25.49
CA ASN A 83 14.25 -9.78 -26.10
C ASN A 83 15.59 -10.51 -26.34
N GLY A 84 16.50 -10.44 -25.37
CA GLY A 84 17.82 -11.08 -25.43
C GLY A 84 18.91 -10.31 -26.19
N ASN A 85 18.57 -9.21 -26.89
CA ASN A 85 19.56 -8.39 -27.59
C ASN A 85 20.02 -7.22 -26.72
N ALA A 86 21.32 -6.90 -26.77
CA ALA A 86 21.86 -5.76 -26.03
C ALA A 86 21.18 -4.43 -26.40
N VAL A 87 20.92 -3.60 -25.40
CA VAL A 87 20.24 -2.31 -25.55
C VAL A 87 21.24 -1.16 -25.46
N THR A 88 21.10 -0.19 -26.34
CA THR A 88 21.83 1.09 -26.30
C THR A 88 20.87 2.24 -26.53
N GLY A 89 21.27 3.45 -26.15
CA GLY A 89 20.46 4.66 -26.34
C GLY A 89 19.45 4.89 -25.22
N GLN A 90 18.50 5.80 -25.46
CA GLN A 90 17.55 6.23 -24.42
C GLN A 90 16.64 5.08 -23.97
N ILE A 91 16.41 5.01 -22.66
CA ILE A 91 15.46 4.11 -21.99
C ILE A 91 14.64 4.91 -20.98
N ASP A 92 13.45 4.42 -20.66
CA ASP A 92 12.58 4.94 -19.61
C ASP A 92 12.60 4.00 -18.41
N ILE A 93 12.64 4.54 -17.20
CA ILE A 93 12.64 3.79 -15.95
C ILE A 93 11.47 4.27 -15.10
N GLU A 94 10.61 3.32 -14.71
CA GLU A 94 9.53 3.51 -13.74
C GLU A 94 9.99 2.94 -12.40
N TYR A 95 9.84 3.73 -11.33
CA TYR A 95 10.29 3.40 -9.99
C TYR A 95 9.22 3.73 -8.95
N ILE A 96 8.92 2.81 -8.03
CA ILE A 96 8.03 3.02 -6.89
C ILE A 96 8.79 2.72 -5.61
N GLU A 97 8.53 3.51 -4.56
CA GLU A 97 9.06 3.29 -3.20
C GLU A 97 7.98 3.52 -2.13
N LEU A 98 7.60 2.47 -1.41
CA LEU A 98 6.59 2.50 -0.36
C LEU A 98 7.25 2.20 0.99
N PHE A 99 7.04 3.08 1.96
CA PHE A 99 7.59 2.97 3.31
C PHE A 99 6.51 3.09 4.40
N ASP A 100 5.32 3.52 4.01
CA ASP A 100 4.21 3.78 4.92
C ASP A 100 2.95 3.02 4.50
N LYS A 101 2.20 2.58 5.50
CA LYS A 101 1.02 1.73 5.39
C LYS A 101 -0.12 2.41 4.64
N GLY A 102 -0.21 3.75 4.67
CA GLY A 102 -1.15 4.51 3.86
C GLY A 102 -0.88 4.31 2.36
N ASN A 103 0.37 4.48 1.93
CA ASN A 103 0.78 4.25 0.54
C ASN A 103 0.71 2.77 0.13
N MET A 104 1.06 1.84 1.02
CA MET A 104 0.84 0.40 0.82
C MET A 104 -0.64 0.09 0.57
N LEU A 105 -1.54 0.72 1.34
CA LEU A 105 -2.99 0.50 1.20
C LEU A 105 -3.51 1.03 -0.13
N ILE A 106 -3.27 2.30 -0.46
CA ILE A 106 -3.84 2.90 -1.68
C ILE A 106 -3.27 2.28 -2.97
N THR A 107 -2.14 1.59 -2.90
CA THR A 107 -1.54 0.86 -4.03
C THR A 107 -1.92 -0.62 -4.07
N ASN A 108 -2.67 -1.11 -3.07
CA ASN A 108 -2.91 -2.54 -2.80
C ASN A 108 -1.59 -3.34 -2.85
N LYS A 109 -0.60 -2.91 -2.08
CA LYS A 109 0.70 -3.55 -1.89
C LYS A 109 0.92 -3.78 -0.39
N PRO A 110 0.21 -4.75 0.23
CA PRO A 110 0.41 -5.08 1.63
C PRO A 110 1.72 -5.85 1.84
N THR A 111 2.22 -5.85 3.07
CA THR A 111 3.45 -6.54 3.47
C THR A 111 3.18 -7.99 3.87
N MET A 112 2.64 -8.80 2.96
CA MET A 112 2.28 -10.21 3.22
C MET A 112 3.36 -11.19 2.73
N GLY A 113 4.16 -11.72 3.65
CA GLY A 113 5.24 -12.68 3.36
C GLY A 113 4.77 -14.13 3.33
N ILE A 114 5.22 -14.88 2.33
CA ILE A 114 4.95 -16.31 2.15
C ILE A 114 5.91 -17.11 3.05
N THR A 115 5.36 -17.90 3.96
CA THR A 115 6.10 -18.78 4.86
C THR A 115 6.51 -20.08 4.14
N ALA A 116 7.40 -20.86 4.76
CA ALA A 116 7.88 -22.12 4.20
C ALA A 116 6.77 -23.16 3.94
N ASP A 117 5.69 -23.14 4.71
CA ASP A 117 4.51 -23.99 4.54
C ASP A 117 3.46 -23.39 3.59
N GLY A 118 3.80 -22.32 2.86
CA GLY A 118 2.93 -21.66 1.87
C GLY A 118 1.88 -20.73 2.48
N LYS A 119 1.93 -20.51 3.79
CA LYS A 119 1.06 -19.56 4.48
C LYS A 119 1.50 -18.13 4.24
N LYS A 120 0.69 -17.17 4.70
CA LYS A 120 1.06 -15.76 4.70
C LYS A 120 1.11 -15.22 6.11
N ASN A 121 2.11 -14.39 6.40
CA ASN A 121 2.24 -13.67 7.66
C ASN A 121 2.72 -12.23 7.38
N LEU A 122 2.47 -11.33 8.33
CA LEU A 122 2.88 -9.94 8.22
C LEU A 122 4.41 -9.84 8.16
N LEU A 123 4.89 -8.99 7.27
CA LEU A 123 6.25 -8.50 7.23
C LEU A 123 6.30 -7.07 7.80
N ILE A 124 7.39 -6.78 8.52
CA ILE A 124 7.77 -5.43 8.94
C ILE A 124 8.78 -4.90 7.93
N SER A 125 8.48 -3.76 7.32
CA SER A 125 9.20 -3.33 6.13
C SER A 125 10.31 -2.32 6.34
N GLY A 126 11.43 -2.53 5.65
CA GLY A 126 12.49 -1.55 5.43
C GLY A 126 12.32 -0.77 4.13
N GLY A 127 11.31 -1.12 3.31
CA GLY A 127 10.92 -0.43 2.08
C GLY A 127 10.56 -1.38 0.94
N GLU A 128 9.40 -1.17 0.32
CA GLU A 128 8.94 -1.87 -0.87
C GLU A 128 9.29 -1.09 -2.14
N PHE A 129 9.80 -1.79 -3.15
CA PHE A 129 10.29 -1.17 -4.37
C PHE A 129 9.77 -1.87 -5.61
N PHE A 130 9.36 -1.09 -6.61
CA PHE A 130 9.14 -1.58 -7.97
C PHE A 130 10.12 -0.92 -8.91
N ILE A 131 10.78 -1.71 -9.76
CA ILE A 131 11.68 -1.21 -10.79
C ILE A 131 11.29 -1.82 -12.13
N LYS A 132 11.08 -0.97 -13.13
CA LYS A 132 10.84 -1.38 -14.51
C LYS A 132 11.59 -0.48 -15.46
N ALA A 133 12.29 -1.07 -16.43
CA ALA A 133 12.94 -0.34 -17.51
C ALA A 133 12.29 -0.70 -18.84
N THR A 134 12.11 0.27 -19.73
CA THR A 134 11.54 0.06 -21.07
C THR A 134 12.32 0.81 -22.15
N GLN A 135 12.26 0.30 -23.38
CA GLN A 135 12.71 1.03 -24.55
C GLN A 135 11.68 0.92 -25.68
N GLY A 136 11.11 2.05 -26.09
CA GLY A 136 10.05 2.09 -27.10
C GLY A 136 8.83 1.26 -26.70
N GLY A 137 8.43 1.34 -25.43
CA GLY A 137 7.28 0.62 -24.87
C GLY A 137 7.51 -0.86 -24.58
N VAL A 138 8.68 -1.43 -24.87
CA VAL A 138 9.00 -2.83 -24.58
C VAL A 138 9.83 -2.92 -23.30
N GLU A 139 9.41 -3.79 -22.37
CA GLU A 139 10.14 -4.05 -21.13
C GLU A 139 11.51 -4.66 -21.40
N LEU A 140 12.50 -4.19 -20.64
CA LEU A 140 13.88 -4.65 -20.71
C LEU A 140 14.13 -5.71 -19.63
N GLN A 141 15.09 -6.59 -19.89
CA GLN A 141 15.66 -7.49 -18.89
C GLN A 141 17.09 -7.06 -18.54
N THR A 142 17.59 -7.45 -17.38
CA THR A 142 19.00 -7.30 -17.02
C THR A 142 19.63 -8.67 -16.83
N SER A 143 20.88 -8.83 -17.30
CA SER A 143 21.70 -10.02 -17.03
C SER A 143 22.66 -9.82 -15.85
N CYS A 144 22.63 -8.66 -15.21
CA CYS A 144 23.50 -8.29 -14.09
C CYS A 144 22.68 -7.91 -12.87
N SER A 145 23.27 -8.10 -11.69
CA SER A 145 22.71 -7.59 -10.45
C SER A 145 22.64 -6.06 -10.46
N MET A 146 21.58 -5.55 -9.87
CA MET A 146 21.39 -4.15 -9.50
C MET A 146 21.71 -3.98 -8.02
N SER A 147 21.91 -2.74 -7.59
CA SER A 147 22.06 -2.42 -6.17
C SER A 147 21.26 -1.19 -5.76
N MET A 148 20.84 -1.16 -4.50
CA MET A 148 20.19 -0.01 -3.88
C MET A 148 20.86 0.37 -2.56
N ILE A 149 20.84 1.68 -2.25
CA ILE A 149 21.13 2.21 -0.92
C ILE A 149 19.84 2.84 -0.41
N VAL A 150 19.27 2.26 0.64
CA VAL A 150 18.00 2.67 1.25
C VAL A 150 18.27 3.31 2.60
N PRO A 151 17.99 4.61 2.80
CA PRO A 151 18.13 5.24 4.11
C PRO A 151 17.17 4.61 5.13
N THR A 152 17.70 4.14 6.25
CA THR A 152 16.89 3.46 7.30
C THR A 152 16.01 4.44 8.07
N THR A 153 16.27 5.74 7.95
CA THR A 153 15.45 6.82 8.54
C THR A 153 14.10 7.00 7.85
N LEU A 154 13.86 6.32 6.72
CA LEU A 154 12.56 6.30 6.05
C LEU A 154 11.56 5.36 6.74
N THR A 155 12.06 4.50 7.63
CA THR A 155 11.28 3.62 8.51
C THR A 155 11.79 3.76 9.95
N ASP A 156 11.64 2.75 10.80
CA ASP A 156 11.98 2.79 12.23
C ASP A 156 13.48 2.59 12.53
N GLY A 157 14.35 2.92 11.57
CA GLY A 157 15.80 2.80 11.71
C GLY A 157 16.34 1.44 11.28
N LEU A 158 17.61 1.19 11.62
CA LEU A 158 18.31 -0.01 11.17
C LEU A 158 17.88 -1.24 11.98
N ASP A 159 17.16 -2.14 11.34
CA ASP A 159 16.91 -3.50 11.80
C ASP A 159 17.83 -4.49 11.07
N ASN A 160 18.63 -5.24 11.83
CA ASN A 160 19.57 -6.22 11.29
C ASN A 160 18.93 -7.56 10.90
N ALA A 161 17.67 -7.80 11.20
CA ALA A 161 16.96 -9.01 10.78
C ALA A 161 16.35 -8.90 9.37
N MET A 162 16.44 -7.73 8.71
CA MET A 162 15.92 -7.56 7.34
C MET A 162 16.64 -8.45 6.33
N THR A 163 15.86 -9.07 5.44
CA THR A 163 16.31 -9.91 4.32
C THR A 163 15.69 -9.40 3.02
N LEU A 164 16.17 -9.92 1.88
CA LEU A 164 15.64 -9.58 0.56
C LEU A 164 14.40 -10.41 0.24
N TRP A 165 13.36 -9.75 -0.27
CA TRP A 165 12.13 -10.36 -0.75
C TRP A 165 11.86 -10.01 -2.21
N THR A 166 11.20 -10.92 -2.91
CA THR A 166 10.77 -10.76 -4.31
C THR A 166 9.25 -10.88 -4.36
N GLY A 167 8.62 -9.97 -5.10
CA GLY A 167 7.18 -9.98 -5.26
C GLY A 167 6.70 -11.14 -6.13
N VAL A 168 5.63 -11.79 -5.69
CA VAL A 168 4.88 -12.80 -6.42
C VAL A 168 3.46 -12.29 -6.56
N VAL A 169 3.02 -12.09 -7.79
CA VAL A 169 1.66 -11.64 -8.10
C VAL A 169 0.87 -12.84 -8.61
N ASP A 170 -0.29 -13.11 -8.01
CA ASP A 170 -1.17 -14.19 -8.45
C ASP A 170 -2.09 -13.76 -9.61
N ASP A 171 -2.93 -14.68 -10.09
CA ASP A 171 -3.85 -14.43 -11.21
C ASP A 171 -4.92 -13.36 -10.88
N ALA A 172 -5.18 -13.12 -9.61
CA ALA A 172 -6.07 -12.05 -9.15
C ALA A 172 -5.36 -10.68 -9.07
N GLY A 173 -4.05 -10.65 -9.31
CA GLY A 173 -3.24 -9.43 -9.23
C GLY A 173 -2.79 -9.10 -7.80
N GLU A 174 -2.93 -10.04 -6.86
CA GLU A 174 -2.57 -9.84 -5.46
C GLU A 174 -1.08 -10.10 -5.25
N LEU A 175 -0.41 -9.13 -4.63
CA LEU A 175 1.02 -9.22 -4.31
C LEU A 175 1.22 -9.94 -2.97
N ALA A 176 2.08 -10.95 -2.97
CA ALA A 176 2.69 -11.52 -1.78
C ALA A 176 4.20 -11.58 -1.96
N TRP A 177 4.92 -11.66 -0.85
CA TRP A 177 6.38 -11.58 -0.83
C TRP A 177 7.01 -12.94 -0.59
N ARG A 178 7.89 -13.37 -1.48
CA ARG A 178 8.70 -14.58 -1.29
C ARG A 178 10.12 -14.18 -0.92
N GLU A 179 10.67 -14.78 0.12
CA GLU A 179 12.05 -14.53 0.50
C GLU A 179 13.01 -14.99 -0.62
N ALA A 180 14.01 -14.16 -0.93
CA ALA A 180 14.93 -14.41 -2.05
C ALA A 180 15.91 -15.57 -1.79
N LYS A 181 16.10 -15.97 -0.52
CA LYS A 181 16.85 -17.17 -0.14
C LYS A 181 15.97 -18.12 0.66
N ALA A 182 16.16 -19.42 0.46
CA ALA A 182 15.44 -20.43 1.22
C ALA A 182 15.91 -20.45 2.68
N GLY A 183 14.97 -20.37 3.64
CA GLY A 183 15.23 -20.36 5.08
C GLY A 183 14.68 -19.07 5.72
N ALA A 184 13.41 -19.15 6.14
CA ALA A 184 12.46 -18.10 6.50
C ALA A 184 12.84 -17.12 7.65
N ASP A 185 14.11 -17.03 8.02
CA ASP A 185 14.59 -16.34 9.24
C ASP A 185 15.99 -15.73 9.08
N GLY A 186 16.52 -15.67 7.85
CA GLY A 186 17.88 -15.21 7.60
C GLY A 186 18.99 -16.17 8.05
N ALA A 187 18.66 -17.39 8.52
CA ALA A 187 19.65 -18.40 8.91
C ALA A 187 20.60 -18.81 7.77
N ASN A 188 20.18 -18.62 6.51
CA ASN A 188 20.97 -18.87 5.30
C ASN A 188 21.49 -17.58 4.63
N GLY A 189 21.51 -16.48 5.39
CA GLY A 189 21.96 -15.15 4.97
C GLY A 189 20.83 -14.27 4.42
N LYS A 190 21.07 -12.96 4.35
CA LYS A 190 20.04 -11.92 4.13
C LYS A 190 19.63 -11.66 2.68
N GLY A 191 19.86 -12.63 1.78
CA GLY A 191 19.46 -12.52 0.37
C GLY A 191 20.07 -11.38 -0.46
N GLY A 192 21.06 -10.64 0.05
CA GLY A 192 21.63 -9.47 -0.62
C GLY A 192 21.42 -8.15 0.13
N VAL A 193 20.83 -8.19 1.32
CA VAL A 193 20.69 -7.04 2.24
C VAL A 193 21.84 -7.00 3.23
N GLN A 194 22.48 -5.85 3.37
CA GLN A 194 23.45 -5.53 4.42
C GLN A 194 23.06 -4.21 5.08
N GLY A 195 22.88 -4.26 6.41
CA GLY A 195 22.69 -3.06 7.22
C GLY A 195 24.04 -2.48 7.65
N GLU A 196 24.28 -1.20 7.39
CA GLU A 196 25.51 -0.52 7.85
C GLU A 196 25.28 0.98 8.01
N GLY A 197 25.63 1.49 9.20
CA GLY A 197 25.33 2.88 9.58
C GLY A 197 23.83 3.13 9.54
N ASN A 198 23.42 4.12 8.73
CA ASN A 198 22.02 4.51 8.56
C ASN A 198 21.43 4.05 7.22
N ASN A 199 21.96 2.97 6.63
CA ASN A 199 21.50 2.49 5.34
C ASN A 199 21.37 0.96 5.29
N TYR A 200 20.43 0.50 4.47
CA TYR A 200 20.48 -0.81 3.87
C TYR A 200 21.16 -0.73 2.50
N TYR A 201 22.16 -1.58 2.31
CA TYR A 201 22.78 -1.86 1.02
C TYR A 201 22.16 -3.15 0.47
N VAL A 202 21.52 -3.05 -0.67
CA VAL A 202 20.72 -4.13 -1.24
C VAL A 202 21.31 -4.52 -2.60
N THR A 203 21.43 -5.81 -2.88
CA THR A 203 21.82 -6.34 -4.20
C THR A 203 20.81 -7.39 -4.66
N PHE A 204 20.27 -7.23 -5.88
CA PHE A 204 19.20 -8.09 -6.42
C PHE A 204 19.30 -8.21 -7.94
N GLY A 205 18.73 -9.28 -8.51
CA GLY A 205 19.04 -9.70 -9.89
C GLY A 205 18.05 -9.26 -10.98
N ASN A 206 16.78 -9.05 -10.65
CA ASN A 206 15.72 -8.87 -11.65
C ASN A 206 14.93 -7.60 -11.41
N PHE A 207 14.37 -7.04 -12.48
CA PHE A 207 13.31 -6.03 -12.40
C PHE A 207 12.02 -6.62 -11.81
N GLY A 208 11.10 -5.75 -11.40
CA GLY A 208 9.86 -6.09 -10.72
C GLY A 208 9.82 -5.59 -9.28
N TRP A 209 8.98 -6.23 -8.47
CA TRP A 209 8.82 -5.90 -7.05
C TRP A 209 9.91 -6.58 -6.21
N THR A 210 10.57 -5.80 -5.37
CA THR A 210 11.52 -6.26 -4.35
C THR A 210 11.32 -5.49 -3.06
N ASN A 211 11.70 -6.09 -1.94
CA ASN A 211 11.42 -5.52 -0.63
C ASN A 211 12.52 -5.92 0.38
N VAL A 212 12.72 -5.12 1.42
CA VAL A 212 13.75 -5.30 2.46
C VAL A 212 13.05 -5.48 3.80
N ASP A 213 12.75 -6.72 4.15
CA ASP A 213 11.75 -7.01 5.19
C ASP A 213 12.21 -8.10 6.15
N ARG A 214 11.54 -8.19 7.29
CA ARG A 214 11.56 -9.34 8.17
C ARG A 214 10.14 -9.78 8.51
N PHE A 215 9.96 -11.03 8.91
CA PHE A 215 8.70 -11.43 9.52
C PHE A 215 8.42 -10.66 10.81
N TYR A 216 7.15 -10.30 10.99
CA TYR A 216 6.61 -10.00 12.30
C TYR A 216 6.63 -11.28 13.14
N SER A 217 7.06 -11.15 14.40
CA SER A 217 7.18 -12.26 15.33
C SER A 217 6.52 -11.90 16.64
N ASP A 218 5.58 -12.74 17.06
CA ASP A 218 4.87 -12.60 18.31
C ASP A 218 4.61 -14.00 18.88
N PRO A 219 4.96 -14.29 20.14
CA PRO A 219 4.85 -15.64 20.69
C PRO A 219 3.45 -15.98 21.20
N ARG A 220 2.52 -15.03 21.25
CA ARG A 220 1.17 -15.26 21.78
C ARG A 220 0.44 -16.28 20.92
N PRO A 221 -0.47 -17.08 21.51
CA PRO A 221 -1.31 -18.02 20.77
C PRO A 221 -2.01 -17.33 19.60
N LYS A 222 -2.14 -18.04 18.48
CA LYS A 222 -2.73 -17.50 17.26
C LYS A 222 -4.19 -17.89 17.10
N THR A 223 -4.94 -17.07 16.37
CA THR A 223 -6.33 -17.28 16.03
C THR A 223 -6.60 -16.81 14.60
N THR A 224 -7.73 -17.25 14.06
CA THR A 224 -8.34 -16.68 12.85
C THR A 224 -9.33 -15.61 13.28
N ILE A 225 -9.37 -14.51 12.53
CA ILE A 225 -10.39 -13.48 12.68
C ILE A 225 -11.19 -13.41 11.39
N LEU A 226 -12.46 -13.06 11.51
CA LEU A 226 -13.33 -12.78 10.38
C LEU A 226 -13.68 -11.29 10.37
N ALA A 227 -13.98 -10.76 9.21
CA ALA A 227 -14.58 -9.44 9.08
C ALA A 227 -15.75 -9.48 8.09
N ASP A 228 -16.86 -8.87 8.49
CA ASP A 228 -18.06 -8.76 7.69
C ASP A 228 -18.12 -7.36 7.10
N ALA A 229 -18.13 -7.24 5.78
CA ALA A 229 -18.25 -5.94 5.13
C ALA A 229 -19.71 -5.46 5.16
N PRO A 230 -19.98 -4.16 4.93
CA PRO A 230 -21.37 -3.71 4.83
C PRO A 230 -22.12 -4.45 3.72
N ASP A 231 -23.46 -4.55 3.84
CA ASP A 231 -24.30 -5.22 2.86
C ASP A 231 -24.02 -4.73 1.42
N GLY A 232 -23.81 -5.69 0.51
CA GLY A 232 -23.51 -5.43 -0.90
C GLY A 232 -22.01 -5.32 -1.23
N TYR A 233 -21.14 -5.28 -0.22
CA TYR A 233 -19.69 -5.26 -0.40
C TYR A 233 -19.08 -6.66 -0.21
N ASP A 234 -18.15 -7.01 -1.08
CA ASP A 234 -17.45 -8.30 -1.11
C ASP A 234 -15.97 -8.10 -1.48
N ASN A 235 -15.22 -9.19 -1.65
CA ASN A 235 -13.80 -9.15 -2.02
C ASN A 235 -13.54 -8.75 -3.48
N ASN A 236 -14.56 -8.50 -4.30
CA ASN A 236 -14.41 -8.00 -5.66
C ASN A 236 -14.48 -6.47 -5.72
N ASN A 237 -15.23 -5.85 -4.81
CA ASN A 237 -15.49 -4.41 -4.80
C ASN A 237 -14.98 -3.67 -3.55
N SER A 238 -14.38 -4.39 -2.61
CA SER A 238 -13.82 -3.84 -1.38
C SER A 238 -12.63 -4.67 -0.88
N ALA A 239 -11.91 -4.16 0.11
CA ALA A 239 -10.85 -4.88 0.79
C ALA A 239 -10.84 -4.55 2.29
N ILE A 240 -10.31 -5.49 3.07
CA ILE A 240 -10.08 -5.31 4.51
C ILE A 240 -8.62 -5.53 4.84
N TYR A 241 -8.01 -4.56 5.52
CA TYR A 241 -6.62 -4.56 5.95
C TYR A 241 -6.51 -4.56 7.47
N LEU A 242 -5.32 -4.92 7.97
CA LEU A 242 -4.96 -4.87 9.37
C LEU A 242 -3.68 -4.04 9.54
N SER A 243 -3.73 -3.06 10.44
CA SER A 243 -2.54 -2.35 10.94
C SER A 243 -2.29 -2.78 12.38
N TYR A 244 -1.12 -3.36 12.66
CA TYR A 244 -0.78 -3.83 14.00
C TYR A 244 -0.25 -2.67 14.85
N ASP A 245 -0.79 -2.52 16.05
CA ASP A 245 -0.44 -1.40 16.93
C ASP A 245 0.96 -1.60 17.49
N GLY A 246 1.76 -0.53 17.51
CA GLY A 246 3.16 -0.55 17.96
C GLY A 246 4.20 -1.07 16.95
N GLU A 247 3.79 -1.48 15.75
CA GLU A 247 4.71 -1.91 14.66
C GLU A 247 4.99 -0.79 13.65
N GLY A 248 4.88 0.47 14.07
CA GLY A 248 5.23 1.63 13.26
C GLY A 248 4.27 1.90 12.10
N ASN A 249 4.79 2.56 11.06
CA ASN A 249 4.03 2.88 9.85
C ASN A 249 4.39 2.00 8.67
N ASN A 250 5.31 1.07 8.82
CA ASN A 250 5.96 0.30 7.75
C ASN A 250 5.45 -1.14 7.64
N ALA A 251 4.21 -1.41 8.07
CA ALA A 251 3.61 -2.73 8.03
C ALA A 251 2.10 -2.63 7.79
N LEU A 252 1.58 -3.43 6.84
CA LEU A 252 0.15 -3.51 6.55
C LEU A 252 -0.20 -4.93 6.11
N ALA A 253 -1.03 -5.60 6.89
CA ALA A 253 -1.60 -6.89 6.51
C ALA A 253 -2.90 -6.72 5.73
N LYS A 254 -3.26 -7.74 4.95
CA LYS A 254 -4.54 -7.84 4.24
C LYS A 254 -5.26 -9.12 4.62
N LEU A 255 -6.57 -9.05 4.83
CA LEU A 255 -7.43 -10.24 4.89
C LEU A 255 -7.58 -10.77 3.46
N ASP A 256 -6.77 -11.75 3.11
CA ASP A 256 -6.55 -12.22 1.74
C ASP A 256 -7.41 -13.43 1.34
N THR A 257 -8.38 -13.81 2.18
CA THR A 257 -9.35 -14.86 1.87
C THR A 257 -10.78 -14.36 2.03
N TYR A 258 -11.67 -14.96 1.26
CA TYR A 258 -13.11 -14.70 1.32
C TYR A 258 -13.82 -16.04 1.48
N THR A 259 -14.53 -16.18 2.59
CA THR A 259 -15.15 -17.45 2.98
C THR A 259 -16.44 -17.69 2.18
N ALA A 260 -16.89 -18.95 2.11
CA ALA A 260 -18.18 -19.28 1.49
C ALA A 260 -19.39 -18.63 2.19
N ALA A 261 -19.21 -18.14 3.43
CA ALA A 261 -20.22 -17.39 4.18
C ALA A 261 -20.24 -15.89 3.85
N GLY A 262 -19.38 -15.41 2.96
CA GLY A 262 -19.32 -13.99 2.58
C GLY A 262 -18.46 -13.11 3.49
N LEU A 263 -17.58 -13.73 4.30
CA LEU A 263 -16.73 -13.01 5.26
C LEU A 263 -15.28 -12.95 4.80
N PHE A 264 -14.62 -11.82 5.01
CA PHE A 264 -13.17 -11.67 4.86
C PHE A 264 -12.45 -12.39 6.00
N SER A 265 -11.31 -12.98 5.70
CA SER A 265 -10.45 -13.65 6.67
C SER A 265 -8.99 -13.60 6.25
N GLU A 266 -8.09 -13.84 7.19
CA GLU A 266 -6.73 -14.25 6.87
C GLU A 266 -6.68 -15.75 6.56
N HIS A 267 -5.59 -16.17 5.92
CA HIS A 267 -5.51 -17.46 5.27
C HIS A 267 -5.24 -18.65 6.21
N TYR A 268 -4.62 -18.47 7.40
CA TYR A 268 -4.07 -19.60 8.17
C TYR A 268 -3.96 -19.47 9.71
N GLY A 269 -4.81 -18.70 10.35
CA GLY A 269 -4.86 -18.52 11.80
C GLY A 269 -3.58 -17.90 12.36
N GLN A 270 -3.05 -16.85 11.75
CA GLN A 270 -1.76 -16.25 12.16
C GLN A 270 -1.87 -15.01 13.06
N ILE A 271 -3.08 -14.61 13.45
CA ILE A 271 -3.27 -13.39 14.24
C ILE A 271 -3.05 -13.68 15.74
N PRO A 272 -2.14 -12.97 16.44
CA PRO A 272 -1.96 -13.15 17.87
C PRO A 272 -3.20 -12.74 18.68
N ILE A 273 -3.63 -13.61 19.60
CA ILE A 273 -4.65 -13.27 20.61
C ILE A 273 -4.09 -12.18 21.54
N GLY A 274 -4.92 -11.18 21.82
CA GLY A 274 -4.59 -9.98 22.59
C GLY A 274 -3.85 -8.92 21.79
N LEU A 275 -3.62 -9.12 20.49
CA LEU A 275 -3.04 -8.10 19.63
C LEU A 275 -3.98 -6.91 19.56
N LYS A 276 -3.44 -5.72 19.83
CA LYS A 276 -4.11 -4.47 19.50
C LYS A 276 -3.83 -4.16 18.04
N CYS A 277 -4.86 -3.86 17.29
CA CYS A 277 -4.73 -3.52 15.89
C CYS A 277 -5.93 -2.69 15.42
N HIS A 278 -5.79 -2.17 14.22
CA HIS A 278 -6.87 -1.51 13.51
C HIS A 278 -7.31 -2.37 12.33
N VAL A 279 -8.59 -2.76 12.30
CA VAL A 279 -9.25 -3.41 11.15
C VAL A 279 -9.79 -2.31 10.26
N ILE A 280 -9.44 -2.33 8.98
CA ILE A 280 -9.64 -1.22 8.05
C ILE A 280 -10.43 -1.73 6.84
N PHE A 281 -11.69 -1.32 6.73
CA PHE A 281 -12.50 -1.53 5.53
C PHE A 281 -12.25 -0.39 4.55
N VAL A 282 -12.05 -0.70 3.26
CA VAL A 282 -11.98 0.28 2.18
C VAL A 282 -12.72 -0.17 0.93
N THR A 283 -13.28 0.79 0.22
CA THR A 283 -13.91 0.63 -1.09
C THR A 283 -13.81 1.94 -1.87
N GLU A 284 -14.24 1.90 -3.13
CA GLU A 284 -14.37 3.08 -3.98
C GLU A 284 -15.76 3.69 -3.85
N ASP A 285 -15.83 5.02 -3.91
CA ASP A 285 -17.08 5.76 -4.00
C ASP A 285 -16.89 7.05 -4.81
N ASN A 286 -17.42 7.08 -6.03
CA ASN A 286 -17.45 8.26 -6.91
C ASN A 286 -16.08 8.94 -7.11
N GLY A 287 -15.04 8.13 -7.34
CA GLY A 287 -13.64 8.52 -7.53
C GLY A 287 -12.89 8.85 -6.24
N GLN A 288 -13.53 8.67 -5.09
CA GLN A 288 -12.97 8.86 -3.75
C GLN A 288 -12.90 7.52 -3.01
N TRP A 289 -12.22 7.52 -1.86
CA TRP A 289 -12.15 6.36 -0.99
C TRP A 289 -13.27 6.43 0.04
N ARG A 290 -14.03 5.35 0.18
CA ARG A 290 -14.91 5.13 1.32
C ARG A 290 -14.25 4.15 2.26
N TYR A 291 -14.20 4.47 3.55
CA TYR A 291 -13.47 3.64 4.52
C TYR A 291 -14.03 3.75 5.93
N ALA A 292 -13.73 2.73 6.74
CA ALA A 292 -13.96 2.69 8.18
C ALA A 292 -12.76 2.04 8.87
N ILE A 293 -12.42 2.53 10.06
CA ILE A 293 -11.25 2.06 10.83
C ILE A 293 -11.73 1.70 12.23
N LYS A 294 -11.47 0.46 12.67
CA LYS A 294 -11.84 -0.04 14.00
C LYS A 294 -10.63 -0.44 14.79
N ALA A 295 -10.37 0.26 15.89
CA ALA A 295 -9.42 -0.20 16.90
C ALA A 295 -10.02 -1.39 17.67
N VAL A 296 -9.27 -2.48 17.77
CA VAL A 296 -9.71 -3.72 18.40
C VAL A 296 -8.60 -4.33 19.27
N THR A 297 -8.97 -5.26 20.14
CA THR A 297 -8.04 -6.17 20.79
C THR A 297 -8.49 -7.58 20.47
N VAL A 298 -7.68 -8.32 19.71
CA VAL A 298 -8.05 -9.62 19.15
C VAL A 298 -8.36 -10.62 20.25
N ALA A 299 -9.57 -11.15 20.27
CA ALA A 299 -9.94 -12.36 20.98
C ALA A 299 -10.07 -13.55 20.01
N ALA A 300 -10.19 -14.74 20.58
CA ALA A 300 -10.23 -15.97 19.79
C ALA A 300 -11.50 -16.03 18.92
N ASN A 301 -11.33 -16.22 17.61
CA ASN A 301 -12.40 -16.35 16.62
C ASN A 301 -13.32 -15.11 16.50
N ASP A 302 -12.78 -13.92 16.75
CA ASP A 302 -13.53 -12.68 16.61
C ASP A 302 -14.09 -12.48 15.19
N ILE A 303 -15.25 -11.85 15.13
CA ILE A 303 -15.88 -11.37 13.90
C ILE A 303 -16.06 -9.86 14.02
N TYR A 304 -15.43 -9.10 13.13
CA TYR A 304 -15.53 -7.65 13.08
C TYR A 304 -16.48 -7.22 11.97
N THR A 305 -17.70 -6.84 12.34
CA THR A 305 -18.73 -6.41 11.37
C THR A 305 -18.66 -4.93 11.09
N PHE A 306 -18.66 -4.54 9.82
CA PHE A 306 -18.77 -3.15 9.39
C PHE A 306 -20.18 -2.79 8.95
N THR A 307 -20.58 -1.54 9.18
CA THR A 307 -21.84 -0.99 8.63
C THR A 307 -21.56 0.19 7.73
N LEU A 308 -22.47 0.50 6.82
CA LEU A 308 -22.28 1.66 5.94
C LEU A 308 -22.27 2.98 6.71
N ALA A 309 -23.04 3.07 7.80
CA ALA A 309 -23.21 4.27 8.62
C ALA A 309 -21.95 4.72 9.35
N GLU A 310 -21.00 3.82 9.60
CA GLU A 310 -19.70 4.15 10.23
C GLU A 310 -18.60 4.46 9.20
N THR A 311 -18.88 4.30 7.90
CA THR A 311 -17.92 4.67 6.86
C THR A 311 -17.94 6.16 6.59
N ILE A 312 -16.80 6.69 6.22
CA ILE A 312 -16.64 8.05 5.72
C ILE A 312 -16.10 8.03 4.30
N VAL A 313 -16.37 9.08 3.54
CA VAL A 313 -15.79 9.30 2.21
C VAL A 313 -14.70 10.35 2.32
N GLY A 314 -13.55 10.06 1.74
CA GLY A 314 -12.40 10.95 1.74
C GLY A 314 -11.56 10.83 0.49
N THR A 315 -10.81 11.88 0.21
CA THR A 315 -9.75 11.85 -0.80
C THR A 315 -8.66 10.84 -0.43
N GLU A 316 -7.87 10.44 -1.43
CA GLU A 316 -6.69 9.59 -1.25
C GLU A 316 -5.74 10.13 -0.18
N ALA A 317 -5.46 11.44 -0.18
CA ALA A 317 -4.61 12.07 0.83
C ALA A 317 -5.20 12.00 2.25
N GLN A 318 -6.52 12.11 2.39
CA GLN A 318 -7.20 11.96 3.68
C GLN A 318 -7.13 10.52 4.18
N LEU A 319 -7.32 9.53 3.30
CA LEU A 319 -7.16 8.12 3.65
C LEU A 319 -5.71 7.83 4.07
N VAL A 320 -4.71 8.23 3.28
CA VAL A 320 -3.29 8.03 3.62
C VAL A 320 -2.96 8.66 4.97
N ALA A 321 -3.42 9.89 5.24
CA ALA A 321 -3.21 10.55 6.52
C ALA A 321 -3.90 9.83 7.68
N ALA A 322 -5.14 9.37 7.50
CA ALA A 322 -5.86 8.61 8.51
C ALA A 322 -5.16 7.29 8.83
N ILE A 323 -4.71 6.55 7.82
CA ILE A 323 -4.03 5.27 7.97
C ILE A 323 -2.65 5.45 8.60
N ASN A 324 -1.90 6.50 8.27
CA ASN A 324 -0.58 6.74 8.88
C ASN A 324 -0.66 7.34 10.30
N ALA A 325 -1.84 7.73 10.77
CA ALA A 325 -2.05 8.28 12.11
C ALA A 325 -2.38 7.22 13.18
N ILE A 326 -2.79 6.01 12.79
CA ILE A 326 -3.14 4.93 13.73
C ILE A 326 -1.89 4.19 14.21
N GLN A 327 -1.86 3.81 15.48
CA GLN A 327 -0.76 3.10 16.16
C GLN A 327 -1.27 2.29 17.34
#